data_AF-A0A4Z1GH90-F1
#
_entry.id   AF-A0A4Z1GH90-F1
#
_cell.length_a   1.000
_cell.length_b   1.000
_cell.length_c   1.000
_cell.angle_alpha   90.00
_cell.angle_beta   90.00
_cell.angle_gamma   90.00
#
_symmetry.space_group_name_H-M   'P 1'
#
loop_
_entity.id
_entity.type
_entity.pdbx_description
1 polymer ?
#
loop_
_entity_poly.entity_id
_entity_poly.type
_entity_poly.pdbx_seq_one_letter_code
_entity_poly.pdbx_strand_id
1 'polypeptide(L)'
;MYQNRQPAYAPTPHSYIPNTALSATINLDEEVKLAESRAERDLQDSLAEVFSIIITLDQLERAYLKDAIPESDYTETCDRLLKQYKAILADESVAREFVDLETFKNEWDIDVPRATERLRIGLPSTVTAPSHNASTSNNSGTNGTLILEATQDFITFLDALKLGLLAKDQLHPLLSDVIQSVNKVTDKDFEGRGKIVQWLIALNQMRATEEVSEDKARELELDMNSAYQGFKATLA
;
A
#
# COMPACT_ATOMS: atom_id res chain seq x y z
N MET A 1 27.84 56.88 25.14
CA MET A 1 29.19 56.33 24.92
C MET A 1 29.09 54.81 24.83
N TYR A 2 28.72 54.29 23.67
CA TYR A 2 28.91 52.87 23.34
C TYR A 2 29.59 52.82 21.98
N GLN A 3 30.86 52.43 22.01
CA GLN A 3 31.75 52.35 20.86
C GLN A 3 31.29 51.20 19.97
N ASN A 4 30.85 51.50 18.76
CA ASN A 4 30.53 50.50 17.74
C ASN A 4 31.86 49.87 17.28
N ARG A 5 32.19 48.67 17.79
CA ARG A 5 33.40 47.94 17.36
C ARG A 5 33.13 47.32 15.99
N GLN A 6 33.74 47.89 14.94
CA GLN A 6 33.75 47.27 13.63
C GLN A 6 34.59 45.98 13.65
N PRO A 7 34.12 44.88 13.06
CA PRO A 7 34.94 43.67 12.91
C PRO A 7 36.06 43.90 11.91
N ALA A 8 37.24 43.38 12.22
CA ALA A 8 38.42 43.43 11.36
C ALA A 8 38.28 42.40 10.23
N TYR A 9 37.86 42.82 9.04
CA TYR A 9 37.97 42.00 7.83
C TYR A 9 38.74 42.73 6.74
N ALA A 10 39.48 41.95 5.94
CA ALA A 10 40.38 42.42 4.90
C ALA A 10 39.67 43.33 3.88
N PRO A 11 40.37 44.33 3.30
CA PRO A 11 39.74 45.29 2.39
C PRO A 11 39.30 44.58 1.12
N THR A 12 37.99 44.41 0.96
CA THR A 12 37.41 43.93 -0.29
C THR A 12 37.47 45.04 -1.34
N PRO A 13 37.77 44.72 -2.62
CA PRO A 13 37.78 45.71 -3.70
C PRO A 13 36.41 46.41 -3.80
N HIS A 14 36.40 47.73 -3.97
CA HIS A 14 35.21 48.60 -4.02
C HIS A 14 34.18 48.29 -5.13
N SER A 15 34.35 47.19 -5.86
CA SER A 15 33.46 46.75 -6.94
C SER A 15 32.89 45.34 -6.75
N TYR A 16 33.08 44.72 -5.57
CA TYR A 16 32.41 43.45 -5.29
C TYR A 16 30.94 43.71 -4.95
N ILE A 17 30.07 43.58 -5.95
CA ILE A 17 28.63 43.44 -5.75
C ILE A 17 28.40 41.94 -5.57
N PRO A 18 28.09 41.45 -4.34
CA PRO A 18 27.80 40.04 -4.12
C PRO A 18 26.66 39.63 -5.04
N ASN A 19 26.85 38.52 -5.75
CA ASN A 19 25.83 37.99 -6.66
C ASN A 19 24.66 37.45 -5.82
N THR A 20 23.62 38.26 -5.62
CA THR A 20 22.47 37.94 -4.76
C THR A 20 21.58 36.81 -5.31
N ALA A 21 21.84 36.36 -6.54
CA ALA A 21 21.16 35.22 -7.16
C ALA A 21 21.39 33.88 -6.43
N LEU A 22 22.44 33.79 -5.60
CA LEU A 22 22.78 32.61 -4.79
C LEU A 22 22.81 32.93 -3.28
N SER A 23 22.04 33.93 -2.84
CA SER A 23 21.88 34.19 -1.41
C SER A 23 20.88 33.20 -0.83
N ALA A 24 21.27 32.52 0.25
CA ALA A 24 20.36 31.64 0.98
C ALA A 24 19.16 32.46 1.49
N THR A 25 17.94 32.00 1.18
CA THR A 25 16.68 32.61 1.64
C THR A 25 16.43 32.40 3.13
N ILE A 26 17.23 31.55 3.77
CA ILE A 26 17.15 31.17 5.17
C ILE A 26 18.24 31.89 5.97
N ASN A 27 17.92 32.28 7.20
CA ASN A 27 18.88 32.89 8.12
C ASN A 27 19.91 31.82 8.55
N LEU A 28 21.17 32.01 8.17
CA LEU A 28 22.26 31.08 8.47
C LEU A 28 22.72 31.14 9.94
N ASP A 29 22.34 32.19 10.66
CA ASP A 29 22.70 32.40 12.07
C ASP A 29 21.70 31.77 13.05
N GLU A 30 20.61 31.16 12.54
CA GLU A 30 19.55 30.55 13.34
C GLU A 30 19.33 29.09 12.95
N GLU A 31 19.12 28.22 13.94
CA GLU A 31 18.78 26.81 13.69
C GLU A 31 17.36 26.70 13.12
N VAL A 32 17.26 26.03 11.97
CA VAL A 32 15.97 25.77 11.33
C VAL A 32 15.20 24.74 12.15
N LYS A 33 13.94 25.06 12.48
CA LYS A 33 13.03 24.16 13.17
C LYS A 33 12.15 23.43 12.17
N LEU A 34 11.88 22.16 12.43
CA LEU A 34 11.00 21.34 11.59
C LEU A 34 9.52 21.75 11.70
N ALA A 35 9.10 22.27 12.85
CA ALA A 35 7.75 22.73 13.08
C ALA A 35 7.71 23.90 14.06
N GLU A 36 6.84 24.88 13.81
CA GLU A 36 6.64 26.05 14.66
C GLU A 36 5.39 25.91 15.54
N SER A 37 4.38 25.17 15.07
CA SER A 37 3.12 24.97 15.78
C SER A 37 2.94 23.56 16.31
N ARG A 38 2.03 23.39 17.30
CA ARG A 38 1.68 22.06 17.82
C ARG A 38 1.00 21.20 16.75
N ALA A 39 0.12 21.79 15.95
CA ALA A 39 -0.59 21.08 14.89
C ALA A 39 0.37 20.59 13.79
N GLU A 40 1.34 21.42 13.40
CA GLU A 40 2.37 21.05 12.43
C GLU A 40 3.28 19.94 12.97
N ARG A 41 3.62 19.96 14.26
CA ARG A 41 4.37 18.87 14.89
C ARG A 41 3.58 17.56 14.86
N ASP A 42 2.31 17.59 15.25
CA ASP A 42 1.45 16.41 15.26
C ASP A 42 1.29 15.83 13.82
N LEU A 43 1.24 16.70 12.80
CA LEU A 43 1.23 16.34 11.38
C LEU A 43 2.55 15.69 10.94
N GLN A 44 3.69 16.30 11.27
CA GLN A 44 5.02 15.76 10.97
C GLN A 44 5.28 14.42 11.66
N ASP A 45 4.83 14.25 12.91
CA ASP A 45 4.90 12.96 13.61
C ASP A 45 4.08 11.89 12.88
N SER A 46 2.89 12.25 12.37
CA SER A 46 2.05 11.33 11.60
C SER A 46 2.67 10.94 10.26
N LEU A 47 3.27 11.90 9.54
CA LEU A 47 4.01 11.64 8.29
C LEU A 47 5.26 10.78 8.55
N ALA A 48 5.96 11.02 9.66
CA ALA A 48 7.10 10.21 10.08
C ALA A 48 6.69 8.76 10.39
N GLU A 49 5.51 8.55 10.97
CA GLU A 49 4.97 7.20 11.20
C GLU A 49 4.65 6.50 9.87
N VAL A 50 4.05 7.21 8.89
CA VAL A 50 3.83 6.68 7.54
C VAL A 50 5.16 6.28 6.88
N PHE A 51 6.17 7.15 6.96
CA PHE A 51 7.53 6.85 6.47
C PHE A 51 8.10 5.60 7.13
N SER A 52 8.02 5.51 8.46
CA SER A 52 8.49 4.38 9.25
C SER A 52 7.82 3.06 8.81
N ILE A 53 6.50 3.08 8.62
CA ILE A 53 5.74 1.91 8.16
C ILE A 53 6.19 1.48 6.76
N ILE A 54 6.34 2.41 5.82
CA ILE A 54 6.76 2.10 4.44
C ILE A 54 8.13 1.42 4.41
N ILE A 55 9.12 1.98 5.13
CA ILE A 55 10.46 1.38 5.21
C ILE A 55 10.40 0.01 5.88
N THR A 56 9.68 -0.10 7.00
CA THR A 56 9.58 -1.35 7.77
C THR A 56 8.92 -2.45 6.94
N LEU A 57 7.89 -2.11 6.16
CA LEU A 57 7.23 -3.04 5.25
C LEU A 57 8.20 -3.58 4.20
N ASP A 58 9.04 -2.73 3.60
CA ASP A 58 10.04 -3.17 2.61
C ASP A 58 11.08 -4.11 3.25
N GLN A 59 11.49 -3.82 4.48
CA GLN A 59 12.39 -4.69 5.23
C GLN A 59 11.76 -6.03 5.60
N LEU A 60 10.48 -6.02 5.96
CA LEU A 60 9.70 -7.23 6.24
C LEU A 60 9.61 -8.12 5.00
N GLU A 61 9.31 -7.54 3.83
CA GLU A 61 9.32 -8.26 2.55
C GLU A 61 10.69 -8.89 2.26
N ARG A 62 11.76 -8.11 2.45
CA ARG A 62 13.11 -8.58 2.20
C ARG A 62 13.53 -9.70 3.17
N ALA A 63 13.08 -9.65 4.42
CA ALA A 63 13.35 -10.69 5.41
C ALA A 63 12.60 -11.98 5.07
N TYR A 64 11.34 -11.88 4.66
CA TYR A 64 10.54 -13.03 4.24
C TYR A 64 11.16 -13.73 3.04
N LEU A 65 11.56 -12.98 2.00
CA LEU A 65 12.21 -13.54 0.81
C LEU A 65 13.59 -14.17 1.06
N LYS A 66 14.20 -13.89 2.21
CA LYS A 66 15.46 -14.51 2.66
C LYS A 66 15.24 -15.68 3.62
N ASP A 67 13.99 -16.12 3.80
CA ASP A 67 13.58 -17.13 4.78
C ASP A 67 14.04 -16.79 6.22
N ALA A 68 14.19 -15.50 6.55
CA ALA A 68 14.63 -15.07 7.87
C ALA A 68 13.51 -15.03 8.90
N ILE A 69 12.24 -15.03 8.44
CA ILE A 69 11.04 -15.00 9.27
C ILE A 69 10.03 -16.05 8.79
N PRO A 70 9.30 -16.71 9.71
CA PRO A 70 8.27 -17.67 9.33
C PRO A 70 7.05 -16.97 8.72
N GLU A 71 6.29 -17.73 7.91
CA GLU A 71 5.13 -17.24 7.16
C GLU A 71 4.00 -16.69 8.04
N SER A 72 3.78 -17.31 9.20
CA SER A 72 2.77 -16.87 10.18
C SER A 72 3.03 -15.44 10.65
N ASP A 73 4.27 -15.19 11.07
CA ASP A 73 4.67 -13.93 11.71
C ASP A 73 4.75 -12.82 10.68
N TYR A 74 5.20 -13.16 9.46
CA TYR A 74 5.17 -12.26 8.32
C TYR A 74 3.74 -11.80 8.01
N THR A 75 2.79 -12.73 7.90
CA THR A 75 1.41 -12.42 7.49
C THR A 75 0.73 -11.53 8.53
N GLU A 76 0.87 -11.86 9.81
CA GLU A 76 0.29 -11.07 10.90
C GLU A 76 0.91 -9.66 10.97
N THR A 77 2.23 -9.57 10.86
CA THR A 77 2.94 -8.28 10.93
C THR A 77 2.62 -7.41 9.72
N CYS A 78 2.56 -7.99 8.52
CA CYS A 78 2.21 -7.26 7.30
C CYS A 78 0.77 -6.72 7.37
N ASP A 79 -0.20 -7.55 7.77
CA ASP A 79 -1.60 -7.12 7.90
C ASP A 79 -1.74 -5.99 8.93
N ARG A 80 -1.01 -6.08 10.05
CA ARG A 80 -0.97 -5.04 11.07
C ARG A 80 -0.41 -3.72 10.53
N LEU A 81 0.72 -3.75 9.82
CA LEU A 81 1.34 -2.56 9.22
C LEU A 81 0.43 -1.92 8.16
N LEU A 82 -0.23 -2.72 7.33
CA LEU A 82 -1.18 -2.24 6.33
C LEU A 82 -2.40 -1.55 6.98
N LYS A 83 -2.92 -2.11 8.07
CA LYS A 83 -4.01 -1.49 8.84
C LYS A 83 -3.60 -0.17 9.47
N GLN A 84 -2.40 -0.10 10.05
CA GLN A 84 -1.85 1.13 10.62
C GLN A 84 -1.66 2.21 9.54
N TYR A 85 -1.08 1.85 8.40
CA TYR A 85 -0.92 2.75 7.25
C TYR A 85 -2.27 3.34 6.81
N LYS A 86 -3.29 2.50 6.62
CA LYS A 86 -4.64 2.95 6.25
C LYS A 86 -5.28 3.82 7.33
N ALA A 87 -5.05 3.53 8.61
CA ALA A 87 -5.60 4.30 9.72
C ALA A 87 -4.99 5.70 9.81
N ILE A 88 -3.69 5.85 9.57
CA ILE A 88 -3.02 7.17 9.57
C ILE A 88 -3.46 8.00 8.37
N LEU A 89 -3.58 7.38 7.18
CA LEU A 89 -4.09 8.04 5.98
C LEU A 89 -5.59 8.35 6.01
N ALA A 90 -6.33 7.87 7.02
CA ALA A 90 -7.73 8.25 7.21
C ALA A 90 -7.87 9.69 7.74
N ASP A 91 -6.80 10.26 8.33
CA ASP A 91 -6.76 11.68 8.72
C ASP A 91 -6.63 12.56 7.47
N GLU A 92 -7.59 13.49 7.29
CA GLU A 92 -7.64 14.38 6.13
C GLU A 92 -6.40 15.29 6.04
N SER A 93 -5.82 15.69 7.18
CA SER A 93 -4.63 16.55 7.21
C SER A 93 -3.42 15.82 6.66
N VAL A 94 -3.22 14.57 7.07
CA VAL A 94 -2.13 13.70 6.61
C VAL A 94 -2.36 13.31 5.16
N ALA A 95 -3.58 12.93 4.78
CA ALA A 95 -3.91 12.55 3.41
C ALA A 95 -3.64 13.67 2.40
N ARG A 96 -3.84 14.93 2.81
CA ARG A 96 -3.59 16.10 1.97
C ARG A 96 -2.11 16.34 1.69
N GLU A 97 -1.26 16.20 2.71
CA GLU A 97 0.20 16.34 2.55
C GLU A 97 0.83 15.10 1.91
N PHE A 98 0.32 13.91 2.21
CA PHE A 98 0.81 12.67 1.63
C PHE A 98 0.55 12.58 0.12
N VAL A 99 -0.60 13.10 -0.34
CA VAL A 99 -1.06 13.09 -1.74
C VAL A 99 -1.21 11.69 -2.33
N ASP A 100 -0.09 11.07 -2.70
CA ASP A 100 0.01 9.72 -3.21
C ASP A 100 1.38 9.11 -2.90
N LEU A 101 1.45 7.77 -2.96
CA LEU A 101 2.64 7.03 -2.62
C LEU A 101 3.85 7.38 -3.50
N GLU A 102 3.64 7.68 -4.79
CA GLU A 102 4.75 8.01 -5.70
C GLU A 102 5.29 9.43 -5.44
N THR A 103 4.43 10.43 -5.18
CA THR A 103 4.92 11.78 -4.81
C THR A 103 5.67 11.73 -3.50
N PHE A 104 5.14 11.02 -2.49
CA PHE A 104 5.81 10.89 -1.20
C PHE A 104 7.18 10.22 -1.32
N LYS A 105 7.31 9.17 -2.14
CA LYS A 105 8.61 8.53 -2.40
C LYS A 105 9.61 9.47 -3.08
N ASN A 106 9.15 10.27 -4.04
CA ASN A 106 10.01 11.21 -4.76
C ASN A 106 10.44 12.38 -3.87
N GLU A 107 9.56 12.86 -3.00
CA GLU A 107 9.86 13.97 -2.08
C GLU A 107 10.92 13.59 -1.05
N TRP A 108 10.84 12.37 -0.53
CA TRP A 108 11.75 11.85 0.50
C TRP A 108 12.89 10.98 -0.04
N ASP A 109 13.03 10.87 -1.37
CA ASP A 109 14.03 10.05 -2.07
C ASP A 109 14.11 8.60 -1.56
N ILE A 110 12.95 7.96 -1.45
CA ILE A 110 12.80 6.62 -0.86
C ILE A 110 12.71 5.55 -1.96
N ASP A 111 13.69 4.65 -2.01
CA ASP A 111 13.66 3.46 -2.87
C ASP A 111 13.12 2.23 -2.11
N VAL A 112 11.83 1.95 -2.29
CA VAL A 112 11.08 0.86 -1.62
C VAL A 112 10.22 0.08 -2.61
N PRO A 113 10.85 -0.65 -3.56
CA PRO A 113 10.12 -1.32 -4.63
C PRO A 113 9.20 -2.44 -4.12
N ARG A 114 9.56 -3.12 -3.02
CA ARG A 114 8.77 -4.25 -2.49
C ARG A 114 7.57 -3.77 -1.70
N ALA A 115 7.77 -2.74 -0.87
CA ALA A 115 6.67 -2.11 -0.15
C ALA A 115 5.68 -1.43 -1.12
N THR A 116 6.16 -0.83 -2.20
CA THR A 116 5.30 -0.18 -3.21
C THR A 116 4.28 -1.18 -3.77
N GLU A 117 4.75 -2.36 -4.21
CA GLU A 117 3.88 -3.41 -4.73
C GLU A 117 2.88 -3.86 -3.67
N ARG A 118 3.35 -4.06 -2.43
CA ARG A 118 2.49 -4.49 -1.32
C ARG A 118 1.42 -3.46 -0.96
N LEU A 119 1.76 -2.18 -0.90
CA LEU A 119 0.81 -1.10 -0.58
C LEU A 119 -0.22 -0.92 -1.70
N ARG A 120 0.17 -1.16 -2.96
CA ARG A 120 -0.74 -1.15 -4.10
C ARG A 120 -1.77 -2.26 -4.03
N ILE A 121 -1.32 -3.46 -3.67
CA ILE A 121 -2.16 -4.66 -3.51
C ILE A 121 -3.04 -4.56 -2.26
N GLY A 122 -2.50 -4.05 -1.14
CA GLY A 122 -3.25 -3.90 0.10
C GLY A 122 -3.51 -5.20 0.88
N LEU A 123 -2.88 -6.31 0.49
CA LEU A 123 -2.91 -7.63 1.14
C LEU A 123 -1.51 -8.26 1.22
N PRO A 124 -1.18 -9.07 2.25
CA PRO A 124 0.11 -9.75 2.36
C PRO A 124 0.48 -10.64 1.14
N SER A 125 1.78 -10.86 0.83
CA SER A 125 2.19 -11.67 -0.35
C SER A 125 1.75 -13.11 -0.22
N THR A 126 1.61 -13.61 1.00
CA THR A 126 1.08 -14.96 1.26
C THR A 126 -0.36 -15.11 0.74
N VAL A 127 -1.07 -14.00 0.55
CA VAL A 127 -2.44 -13.96 0.00
C VAL A 127 -2.44 -13.69 -1.51
N THR A 128 -1.33 -13.27 -2.13
CA THR A 128 -1.29 -12.95 -3.57
C THR A 128 -0.31 -13.76 -4.40
N ALA A 129 0.71 -14.35 -3.77
CA ALA A 129 1.65 -15.29 -4.36
C ALA A 129 1.31 -16.73 -3.89
N PRO A 130 1.53 -17.76 -4.72
CA PRO A 130 1.35 -19.14 -4.27
C PRO A 130 2.34 -19.40 -3.13
N SER A 131 1.88 -20.04 -2.04
CA SER A 131 2.70 -20.20 -0.84
C SER A 131 3.97 -20.96 -1.19
N HIS A 132 5.13 -20.32 -1.06
CA HIS A 132 6.41 -20.95 -1.38
C HIS A 132 6.87 -21.91 -0.26
N ASN A 133 6.12 -22.01 0.84
CA ASN A 133 6.46 -22.78 2.03
C ASN A 133 5.25 -23.42 2.73
N ALA A 134 4.17 -23.72 2.00
CA ALA A 134 3.16 -24.65 2.48
C ALA A 134 3.79 -26.05 2.53
N SER A 135 4.28 -26.40 3.71
CA SER A 135 4.56 -27.78 4.09
C SER A 135 3.37 -28.63 3.65
N THR A 136 3.59 -29.52 2.70
CA THR A 136 2.59 -30.41 2.10
C THR A 136 1.89 -31.24 3.19
N SER A 137 0.83 -30.69 3.78
CA SER A 137 -0.15 -31.49 4.49
C SER A 137 -1.06 -32.09 3.43
N ASN A 138 -0.72 -33.33 3.09
CA ASN A 138 -1.33 -34.17 2.07
C ASN A 138 -2.78 -34.55 2.47
N ASN A 139 -3.67 -33.57 2.54
CA ASN A 139 -5.03 -33.76 3.06
C ASN A 139 -6.04 -33.83 1.90
N SER A 140 -5.95 -34.91 1.13
CA SER A 140 -6.82 -35.21 -0.03
C SER A 140 -8.32 -35.33 0.31
N GLY A 141 -8.72 -35.20 1.59
CA GLY A 141 -10.11 -35.22 2.05
C GLY A 141 -10.73 -33.85 2.38
N THR A 142 -9.93 -32.78 2.51
CA THR A 142 -10.43 -31.42 2.86
C THR A 142 -10.69 -30.53 1.66
N ASN A 143 -10.23 -30.93 0.46
CA ASN A 143 -10.40 -30.13 -0.75
C ASN A 143 -11.88 -29.91 -1.10
N GLY A 144 -12.77 -30.88 -0.86
CA GLY A 144 -14.20 -30.71 -1.18
C GLY A 144 -14.88 -29.59 -0.40
N THR A 145 -14.59 -29.46 0.89
CA THR A 145 -15.13 -28.38 1.74
C THR A 145 -14.52 -27.03 1.36
N LEU A 146 -13.23 -26.98 1.09
CA LEU A 146 -12.54 -25.76 0.64
C LEU A 146 -13.01 -25.31 -0.76
N ILE A 147 -13.24 -26.24 -1.67
CA ILE A 147 -13.81 -25.97 -3.01
C ILE A 147 -15.23 -25.41 -2.88
N LEU A 148 -16.02 -25.94 -1.94
CA LEU A 148 -17.37 -25.45 -1.67
C LEU A 148 -17.34 -24.03 -1.08
N GLU A 149 -16.45 -23.76 -0.13
CA GLU A 149 -16.19 -22.43 0.43
C GLU A 149 -15.78 -21.44 -0.68
N ALA A 150 -14.80 -21.78 -1.50
CA ALA A 150 -14.38 -20.94 -2.62
C ALA A 150 -15.51 -20.71 -3.64
N THR A 151 -16.28 -21.76 -3.95
CA THR A 151 -17.44 -21.63 -4.85
C THR A 151 -18.51 -20.73 -4.25
N GLN A 152 -18.75 -20.81 -2.94
CA GLN A 152 -19.69 -19.96 -2.23
C GLN A 152 -19.24 -18.49 -2.27
N ASP A 153 -17.96 -18.21 -2.08
CA ASP A 153 -17.42 -16.85 -2.13
C ASP A 153 -17.55 -16.25 -3.54
N PHE A 154 -17.22 -17.04 -4.58
CA PHE A 154 -17.43 -16.63 -5.98
C PHE A 154 -18.90 -16.29 -6.26
N ILE A 155 -19.82 -17.15 -5.83
CA ILE A 155 -21.27 -16.93 -6.03
C ILE A 155 -21.71 -15.68 -5.27
N THR A 156 -21.27 -15.53 -4.02
CA THR A 156 -21.64 -14.39 -3.17
C THR A 156 -21.16 -13.07 -3.78
N PHE A 157 -19.92 -13.05 -4.32
CA PHE A 157 -19.39 -11.89 -5.02
C PHE A 157 -20.14 -11.58 -6.32
N LEU A 158 -20.42 -12.60 -7.15
CA LEU A 158 -21.19 -12.43 -8.39
C LEU A 158 -22.63 -11.97 -8.12
N ASP A 159 -23.25 -12.47 -7.07
CA ASP A 159 -24.60 -12.06 -6.66
C ASP A 159 -24.59 -10.62 -6.14
N ALA A 160 -23.57 -10.20 -5.38
CA ALA A 160 -23.40 -8.81 -4.95
C ALA A 160 -23.33 -7.85 -6.14
N LEU A 161 -22.57 -8.21 -7.20
CA LEU A 161 -22.50 -7.43 -8.43
C LEU A 161 -23.85 -7.35 -9.14
N LYS A 162 -24.59 -8.47 -9.24
CA LYS A 162 -25.92 -8.51 -9.87
C LYS A 162 -26.99 -7.75 -9.09
N LEU A 163 -26.84 -7.66 -7.77
CA LEU A 163 -27.70 -6.87 -6.89
C LEU A 163 -27.38 -5.36 -6.96
N GLY A 164 -26.34 -4.96 -7.69
CA GLY A 164 -25.94 -3.56 -7.82
C GLY A 164 -25.17 -3.03 -6.60
N LEU A 165 -24.56 -3.90 -5.80
CA LEU A 165 -23.67 -3.49 -4.71
C LEU A 165 -22.32 -3.06 -5.29
N LEU A 166 -22.25 -1.83 -5.79
CA LEU A 166 -21.08 -1.30 -6.50
C LEU A 166 -20.12 -0.50 -5.60
N ALA A 167 -20.41 -0.40 -4.31
CA ALA A 167 -19.59 0.35 -3.38
C ALA A 167 -18.29 -0.40 -3.03
N LYS A 168 -17.16 0.32 -2.99
CA LYS A 168 -15.83 -0.26 -2.71
C LYS A 168 -15.79 -1.02 -1.38
N ASP A 169 -16.39 -0.48 -0.33
CA ASP A 169 -16.44 -1.07 1.01
C ASP A 169 -17.16 -2.42 1.03
N GLN A 170 -18.09 -2.66 0.10
CA GLN A 170 -18.80 -3.92 -0.07
C GLN A 170 -18.03 -4.89 -0.98
N LEU A 171 -17.48 -4.40 -2.10
CA LEU A 171 -16.78 -5.25 -3.07
C LEU A 171 -15.40 -5.71 -2.61
N HIS A 172 -14.67 -4.86 -1.89
CA HIS A 172 -13.29 -5.15 -1.50
C HIS A 172 -13.19 -6.34 -0.52
N PRO A 173 -14.00 -6.43 0.56
CA PRO A 173 -13.98 -7.61 1.43
C PRO A 173 -14.34 -8.89 0.68
N LEU A 174 -15.39 -8.85 -0.13
CA LEU A 174 -15.84 -10.03 -0.89
C LEU A 174 -14.79 -10.52 -1.89
N LEU A 175 -14.11 -9.60 -2.59
CA LEU A 175 -13.03 -9.96 -3.52
C LEU A 175 -11.80 -10.53 -2.78
N SER A 176 -11.51 -9.98 -1.60
CA SER A 176 -10.45 -10.49 -0.72
C SER A 176 -10.76 -11.91 -0.22
N ASP A 177 -12.01 -12.20 0.10
CA ASP A 177 -12.43 -13.53 0.53
C ASP A 177 -12.29 -14.55 -0.62
N VAL A 178 -12.72 -14.18 -1.84
CA VAL A 178 -12.55 -15.01 -3.05
C VAL A 178 -11.08 -15.37 -3.30
N ILE A 179 -10.15 -14.40 -3.25
CA ILE A 179 -8.73 -14.72 -3.50
C ILE A 179 -8.15 -15.61 -2.40
N GLN A 180 -8.55 -15.41 -1.14
CA GLN A 180 -8.10 -16.24 -0.02
C GLN A 180 -8.61 -17.68 -0.13
N SER A 181 -9.89 -17.88 -0.43
CA SER A 181 -10.46 -19.22 -0.57
C SER A 181 -9.92 -19.95 -1.81
N VAL A 182 -9.67 -19.23 -2.91
CA VAL A 182 -8.97 -19.78 -4.09
C VAL A 182 -7.56 -20.27 -3.74
N ASN A 183 -6.75 -19.46 -3.03
CA ASN A 183 -5.39 -19.87 -2.65
C ASN A 183 -5.38 -21.08 -1.72
N LYS A 184 -6.38 -21.24 -0.85
CA LYS A 184 -6.51 -22.43 0.02
C LYS A 184 -6.81 -23.71 -0.76
N VAL A 185 -7.50 -23.60 -1.90
CA VAL A 185 -7.93 -24.76 -2.71
C VAL A 185 -6.86 -25.20 -3.70
N THR A 186 -6.15 -24.25 -4.31
CA THR A 186 -5.16 -24.54 -5.34
C THR A 186 -3.96 -23.61 -5.24
N ASP A 187 -2.78 -24.21 -5.13
CA ASP A 187 -1.48 -23.52 -5.28
C ASP A 187 -1.08 -23.35 -6.75
N LYS A 188 -1.87 -23.88 -7.71
CA LYS A 188 -1.57 -23.73 -9.13
C LYS A 188 -1.96 -22.33 -9.58
N ASP A 189 -1.00 -21.61 -10.17
CA ASP A 189 -1.32 -20.41 -10.93
C ASP A 189 -2.24 -20.76 -12.09
N PHE A 190 -3.38 -20.08 -12.15
CA PHE A 190 -4.32 -20.11 -13.27
C PHE A 190 -4.63 -18.69 -13.70
N GLU A 191 -4.98 -18.54 -14.98
CA GLU A 191 -5.16 -17.23 -15.63
C GLU A 191 -6.16 -16.31 -14.91
N GLY A 192 -7.15 -16.88 -14.22
CA GLY A 192 -8.13 -16.13 -13.44
C GLY A 192 -7.57 -15.40 -12.21
N ARG A 193 -6.46 -15.88 -11.63
CA ARG A 193 -5.85 -15.27 -10.44
C ARG A 193 -5.33 -13.87 -10.72
N GLY A 194 -4.61 -13.70 -11.84
CA GLY A 194 -4.04 -12.39 -12.22
C GLY A 194 -5.13 -11.32 -12.37
N LYS A 195 -6.27 -11.69 -12.93
CA LYS A 195 -7.44 -10.80 -13.06
C LYS A 195 -8.03 -10.41 -11.71
N ILE A 196 -8.19 -11.37 -10.78
CA ILE A 196 -8.70 -11.09 -9.43
C ILE A 196 -7.78 -10.10 -8.70
N VAL A 197 -6.46 -10.29 -8.78
CA VAL A 197 -5.48 -9.38 -8.16
C VAL A 197 -5.51 -8.00 -8.84
N GLN A 198 -5.61 -7.93 -10.16
CA GLN A 198 -5.74 -6.68 -10.90
C GLN A 198 -6.96 -5.87 -10.45
N TRP A 199 -8.12 -6.53 -10.30
CA TRP A 199 -9.34 -5.90 -9.81
C TRP A 199 -9.24 -5.47 -8.34
N LEU A 200 -8.50 -6.23 -7.52
CA LEU A 200 -8.26 -5.88 -6.12
C LEU A 200 -7.37 -4.64 -6.00
N ILE A 201 -6.34 -4.51 -6.85
CA ILE A 201 -5.52 -3.30 -6.98
C ILE A 201 -6.39 -2.13 -7.46
N ALA A 202 -7.23 -2.34 -8.48
CA ALA A 202 -8.11 -1.30 -9.01
C ALA A 202 -9.10 -0.79 -7.96
N LEU A 203 -9.72 -1.69 -7.19
CA LEU A 203 -10.61 -1.34 -6.08
C LEU A 203 -9.86 -0.64 -4.95
N ASN A 204 -8.63 -1.05 -4.62
CA ASN A 204 -7.84 -0.39 -3.59
C ASN A 204 -7.50 1.06 -3.96
N GLN A 205 -7.20 1.34 -5.24
CA GLN A 205 -6.90 2.68 -5.75
C GLN A 205 -8.11 3.63 -5.78
N MET A 206 -9.34 3.12 -5.77
CA MET A 206 -10.55 3.95 -5.69
C MET A 206 -10.75 4.52 -4.28
N ARG A 207 -11.44 5.66 -4.13
CA ARG A 207 -11.77 6.19 -2.79
C ARG A 207 -12.79 5.29 -2.08
N ALA A 208 -12.74 5.24 -0.75
CA ALA A 208 -13.65 4.41 0.07
C ALA A 208 -15.15 4.66 -0.20
N THR A 209 -15.50 5.89 -0.60
CA THR A 209 -16.87 6.33 -0.90
C THR A 209 -17.20 6.28 -2.39
N GLU A 210 -16.28 5.82 -3.23
CA GLU A 210 -16.46 5.81 -4.68
C GLU A 210 -17.09 4.51 -5.12
N GLU A 211 -18.18 4.61 -5.89
CA GLU A 211 -18.87 3.47 -6.48
C GLU A 211 -18.21 3.10 -7.81
N VAL A 212 -18.10 1.80 -8.07
CA VAL A 212 -17.67 1.27 -9.37
C VAL A 212 -18.72 1.66 -10.41
N SER A 213 -18.29 2.27 -11.52
CA SER A 213 -19.22 2.59 -12.61
C SER A 213 -19.85 1.32 -13.18
N GLU A 214 -21.08 1.41 -13.66
CA GLU A 214 -21.82 0.26 -14.18
C GLU A 214 -21.06 -0.48 -15.31
N ASP A 215 -20.33 0.27 -16.14
CA ASP A 215 -19.49 -0.30 -17.19
C ASP A 215 -18.31 -1.12 -16.62
N LYS A 216 -17.62 -0.62 -15.59
CA LYS A 216 -16.55 -1.34 -14.90
C LYS A 216 -17.08 -2.53 -14.12
N ALA A 217 -18.29 -2.43 -13.57
CA ALA A 217 -18.95 -3.52 -12.86
C ALA A 217 -19.26 -4.70 -13.80
N ARG A 218 -19.71 -4.42 -15.03
CA ARG A 218 -19.91 -5.44 -16.07
C ARG A 218 -18.60 -6.09 -16.52
N GLU A 219 -17.53 -5.31 -16.64
CA GLU A 219 -16.19 -5.83 -16.95
C GLU A 219 -15.68 -6.75 -15.84
N LEU A 220 -15.82 -6.32 -14.58
CA LEU A 220 -15.51 -7.09 -13.38
C LEU A 220 -16.33 -8.39 -13.30
N GLU A 221 -17.63 -8.34 -13.61
CA GLU A 221 -18.49 -9.54 -13.66
C GLU A 221 -18.02 -10.54 -14.72
N LEU A 222 -17.63 -10.06 -15.90
CA LEU A 222 -17.14 -10.91 -16.99
C LEU A 222 -15.81 -11.56 -16.63
N ASP A 223 -14.87 -10.79 -16.11
CA ASP A 223 -13.58 -11.29 -15.66
C ASP A 223 -13.70 -12.26 -14.50
N MET A 224 -14.62 -12.01 -13.57
CA MET A 224 -14.89 -12.91 -12.46
C MET A 224 -15.53 -14.23 -12.93
N ASN A 225 -16.46 -14.18 -13.87
CA ASN A 225 -17.02 -15.39 -14.49
C ASN A 225 -15.96 -16.19 -15.23
N SER A 226 -15.05 -15.52 -15.95
CA SER A 226 -13.92 -16.15 -16.62
C SER A 226 -12.97 -16.80 -15.60
N ALA A 227 -12.67 -16.11 -14.49
CA ALA A 227 -11.84 -16.64 -13.42
C ALA A 227 -12.48 -17.85 -12.74
N TYR A 228 -13.80 -17.83 -12.49
CA TYR A 228 -14.56 -18.94 -11.93
C TYR A 228 -14.58 -20.17 -12.86
N GLN A 229 -14.71 -19.96 -14.17
CA GLN A 229 -14.59 -21.05 -15.14
C GLN A 229 -13.18 -21.63 -15.18
N GLY A 230 -12.15 -20.78 -15.14
CA GLY A 230 -10.74 -21.19 -15.05
C GLY A 230 -10.48 -22.01 -13.78
N PHE A 231 -11.00 -21.55 -12.63
CA PHE A 231 -10.92 -22.26 -11.37
C PHE A 231 -11.60 -23.65 -11.46
N LYS A 232 -12.84 -23.72 -11.97
CA LYS A 232 -13.52 -25.00 -12.22
C LYS A 232 -12.72 -25.94 -13.12
N ALA A 233 -12.10 -25.41 -14.18
CA ALA A 233 -11.28 -26.20 -15.09
C ALA A 233 -10.01 -26.74 -14.40
N THR A 234 -9.44 -26.01 -13.42
CA THR A 234 -8.31 -26.51 -12.64
C THR A 234 -8.66 -27.62 -11.64
N LEU A 235 -9.95 -27.74 -11.30
CA LEU A 235 -10.48 -28.76 -10.40
C LEU A 235 -10.98 -30.02 -11.12
N ALA A 236 -11.14 -29.97 -12.45
CA ALA A 236 -11.59 -31.08 -13.29
C ALA A 236 -10.42 -31.92 -13.79
#